data_AF-A0A6A6CVA3-F1
#
_entry.id   AF-A0A6A6CVA3-F1
#
_cell.length_a   1.000
_cell.length_b   1.000
_cell.length_c   1.000
_cell.angle_alpha   90.00
_cell.angle_beta   90.00
_cell.angle_gamma   90.00
#
_symmetry.space_group_name_H-M   'P 1'
#
loop_
_entity.id
_entity.type
_entity.pdbx_description
1 polymer ?
#
loop_
_entity_poly.entity_id
_entity_poly.type
_entity_poly.pdbx_seq_one_letter_code
_entity_poly.pdbx_strand_id
1 'polypeptide(L)'
;MKMKASIATAFIGLTGVLAAPAASINVKRADQDCLTIARDTAPVDVDSATCRSHVVAFDGDLKWKRFWQVHVGVSFNSGDGCKPILATMLKWAGNVGFFMESSYLCEDDGFGDTLLSFVAGDARHTEETNEWIIEGLQEAYPMILFKDDHICVIEPAEGLVEDKRSTPTHRKRLESPIEANAGTCANHVYEDGRNREAYEIFIGWPWNYGYGCEPVRNTLHSSIPAPGIMEWYCLDDGSGNTRLPFEVNRIHQDEGRIDEALAIAYPDVKSWVHPCRDGHG
;
A
#
# COMPACT_ATOMS: atom_id res chain seq x y z
N MET A 1 60.96 -53.54 37.28
CA MET A 1 60.15 -53.02 36.16
C MET A 1 58.70 -53.41 36.41
N LYS A 2 57.82 -52.43 36.72
CA LYS A 2 56.39 -52.66 36.93
C LYS A 2 55.63 -52.06 35.75
N MET A 3 54.96 -52.89 34.96
CA MET A 3 54.02 -52.45 33.92
C MET A 3 52.72 -52.02 34.57
N LYS A 4 52.19 -50.85 34.18
CA LYS A 4 50.81 -50.44 34.45
C LYS A 4 50.05 -50.51 33.13
N ALA A 5 49.02 -51.35 33.09
CA ALA A 5 48.02 -51.36 32.03
C ALA A 5 47.05 -50.18 32.25
N SER A 6 46.76 -49.43 31.20
CA SER A 6 45.65 -48.47 31.16
C SER A 6 44.54 -49.04 30.30
N ILE A 7 43.35 -49.10 30.87
CA ILE A 7 42.09 -49.47 30.20
C ILE A 7 41.48 -48.16 29.71
N ALA A 8 41.23 -48.05 28.40
CA ALA A 8 40.50 -46.96 27.78
C ALA A 8 39.03 -47.36 27.63
N THR A 9 38.13 -46.62 28.26
CA THR A 9 36.68 -46.76 28.11
C THR A 9 36.19 -45.71 27.13
N ALA A 10 35.67 -46.12 25.98
CA ALA A 10 35.04 -45.25 25.00
C ALA A 10 33.56 -45.04 25.36
N PHE A 11 33.15 -43.79 25.58
CA PHE A 11 31.74 -43.41 25.67
C PHE A 11 31.24 -42.97 24.29
N ILE A 12 30.26 -43.69 23.77
CA ILE A 12 29.47 -43.31 22.60
C ILE A 12 28.35 -42.40 23.10
N GLY A 13 28.48 -41.09 22.86
CA GLY A 13 27.40 -40.11 23.07
C GLY A 13 26.56 -39.97 21.81
N LEU A 14 25.39 -40.61 21.77
CA LEU A 14 24.34 -40.32 20.80
C LEU A 14 23.65 -39.01 21.20
N THR A 15 23.96 -37.90 20.51
CA THR A 15 23.12 -36.69 20.54
C THR A 15 22.07 -36.80 19.43
N GLY A 16 20.94 -37.41 19.75
CA GLY A 16 19.73 -37.31 18.93
C GLY A 16 19.03 -35.99 19.23
N VAL A 17 19.15 -35.02 18.34
CA VAL A 17 18.32 -33.80 18.36
C VAL A 17 17.01 -34.16 17.67
N LEU A 18 15.96 -34.38 18.46
CA LEU A 18 14.58 -34.41 17.96
C LEU A 18 14.22 -32.98 17.54
N ALA A 19 14.24 -32.72 16.23
CA ALA A 19 13.60 -31.54 15.67
C ALA A 19 12.09 -31.66 15.90
N ALA A 20 11.54 -30.80 16.76
CA ALA A 20 10.10 -30.64 16.86
C ALA A 20 9.57 -30.10 15.52
N PRO A 21 8.42 -30.57 15.02
CA PRO A 21 7.79 -29.94 13.86
C PRO A 21 7.51 -28.48 14.20
N ALA A 22 7.99 -27.57 13.35
CA ALA A 22 7.64 -26.17 13.43
C ALA A 22 6.12 -26.05 13.37
N ALA A 23 5.52 -25.65 14.50
CA ALA A 23 4.11 -25.29 14.54
C ALA A 23 3.93 -24.07 13.64
N SER A 24 3.21 -24.24 12.53
CA SER A 24 2.69 -23.14 11.73
C SER A 24 1.77 -22.30 12.63
N ILE A 25 2.15 -21.05 12.84
CA ILE A 25 1.33 -20.09 13.57
C ILE A 25 0.13 -19.77 12.67
N ASN A 26 -0.98 -20.47 12.91
CA ASN A 26 -2.26 -20.14 12.29
C ASN A 26 -2.88 -18.95 13.03
N VAL A 27 -2.56 -17.74 12.58
CA VAL A 27 -3.32 -16.54 12.96
C VAL A 27 -4.54 -16.46 12.05
N LYS A 28 -5.63 -17.14 12.40
CA LYS A 28 -6.93 -16.92 11.73
C LYS A 28 -7.51 -15.59 12.22
N ARG A 29 -7.35 -14.55 11.41
CA ARG A 29 -8.09 -13.27 11.56
C ARG A 29 -9.41 -13.40 10.80
N ALA A 30 -10.49 -12.93 11.41
CA ALA A 30 -11.87 -13.08 10.92
C ALA A 30 -12.19 -12.37 9.58
N ASP A 31 -11.21 -11.72 8.93
CA ASP A 31 -11.36 -11.05 7.63
C ASP A 31 -11.06 -11.96 6.42
N GLN A 32 -10.63 -13.21 6.63
CA GLN A 32 -10.25 -14.13 5.55
C GLN A 32 -11.42 -14.72 4.75
N ASP A 33 -12.66 -14.67 5.26
CA ASP A 33 -13.80 -15.34 4.60
C ASP A 33 -14.25 -14.64 3.30
N CYS A 34 -13.98 -13.33 3.15
CA CYS A 34 -14.21 -12.62 1.88
C CYS A 34 -13.11 -12.89 0.83
N LEU A 35 -12.00 -13.51 1.22
CA LEU A 35 -10.87 -13.87 0.36
C LEU A 35 -10.91 -15.36 0.00
N THR A 36 -12.09 -15.89 -0.33
CA THR A 36 -12.15 -17.23 -0.91
C THR A 36 -11.49 -17.18 -2.29
N ILE A 37 -10.19 -17.46 -2.31
CA ILE A 37 -9.35 -17.53 -3.49
C ILE A 37 -9.98 -18.57 -4.42
N ALA A 38 -10.60 -18.10 -5.51
CA ALA A 38 -10.95 -18.96 -6.61
C ALA A 38 -9.63 -19.39 -7.27
N ARG A 39 -9.01 -20.45 -6.74
CA ARG A 39 -7.80 -21.04 -7.32
C ARG A 39 -8.14 -21.39 -8.75
N ASP A 40 -7.44 -20.77 -9.69
CA ASP A 40 -7.56 -21.18 -11.06
C ASP A 40 -7.21 -22.66 -11.19
N THR A 41 -8.09 -23.40 -11.84
CA THR A 41 -8.01 -24.87 -11.90
C THR A 41 -7.06 -25.35 -13.02
N ALA A 42 -6.37 -24.42 -13.68
CA ALA A 42 -5.48 -24.71 -14.81
C ALA A 42 -4.04 -24.31 -14.46
N PRO A 43 -3.05 -25.16 -14.79
CA PRO A 43 -1.64 -24.77 -14.73
C PRO A 43 -1.38 -23.54 -15.60
N VAL A 44 -0.44 -22.70 -15.17
CA VAL A 44 0.06 -21.57 -15.98
C VAL A 44 1.29 -22.04 -16.74
N ASP A 45 1.45 -21.61 -17.99
CA ASP A 45 2.66 -21.92 -18.75
C ASP A 45 3.89 -21.31 -18.09
N VAL A 46 5.04 -21.98 -18.19
CA VAL A 46 6.32 -21.49 -17.66
C VAL A 46 6.62 -20.10 -18.20
N ASP A 47 7.08 -19.21 -17.34
CA ASP A 47 7.39 -17.81 -17.66
C ASP A 47 6.19 -17.00 -18.19
N SER A 48 4.97 -17.43 -17.85
CA SER A 48 3.72 -16.71 -18.10
C SER A 48 3.01 -16.33 -16.80
N ALA A 49 1.99 -15.50 -16.89
CA ALA A 49 1.13 -15.19 -15.76
C ALA A 49 -0.33 -15.02 -16.19
N THR A 50 -1.24 -15.31 -15.26
CA THR A 50 -2.64 -14.93 -15.37
C THR A 50 -3.01 -14.04 -14.20
N CYS A 51 -3.97 -13.14 -14.42
CA CYS A 51 -4.31 -12.13 -13.44
C CYS A 51 -5.81 -11.96 -13.32
N ARG A 52 -6.27 -11.90 -12.08
CA ARG A 52 -7.65 -11.56 -11.74
C ARG A 52 -7.64 -10.40 -10.78
N SER A 53 -8.58 -9.49 -10.96
CA SER A 53 -8.86 -8.47 -9.97
C SER A 53 -10.35 -8.38 -9.70
N HIS A 54 -10.70 -8.08 -8.46
CA HIS A 54 -12.07 -7.76 -8.09
C HIS A 54 -12.09 -6.67 -7.03
N VAL A 55 -13.22 -5.97 -6.98
CA VAL A 55 -13.44 -4.89 -6.02
C VAL A 55 -14.01 -5.50 -4.74
N VAL A 56 -13.35 -5.25 -3.62
CA VAL A 56 -13.76 -5.69 -2.28
C VAL A 56 -14.11 -4.48 -1.42
N ALA A 57 -15.17 -4.58 -0.64
CA ALA A 57 -15.49 -3.60 0.39
C ALA A 57 -14.74 -3.98 1.67
N PHE A 58 -13.96 -3.04 2.22
CA PHE A 58 -13.39 -3.19 3.55
C PHE A 58 -14.30 -2.50 4.57
N ASP A 59 -14.68 -3.24 5.61
CA ASP A 59 -15.65 -2.79 6.61
C ASP A 59 -15.14 -1.55 7.36
N GLY A 60 -16.03 -0.58 7.59
CA GLY A 60 -15.77 0.63 8.39
C GLY A 60 -15.55 1.93 7.61
N ASP A 61 -14.99 1.90 6.39
CA ASP A 61 -14.57 3.12 5.69
C ASP A 61 -15.30 3.41 4.36
N LEU A 62 -16.24 2.55 3.90
CA LEU A 62 -16.85 2.62 2.55
C LEU A 62 -15.83 2.68 1.41
N LYS A 63 -14.56 2.37 1.68
CA LYS A 63 -13.48 2.38 0.70
C LYS A 63 -13.47 1.05 -0.01
N TRP A 64 -14.01 1.08 -1.21
CA TRP A 64 -13.86 0.01 -2.18
C TRP A 64 -12.39 -0.09 -2.57
N LYS A 65 -11.79 -1.25 -2.32
CA LYS A 65 -10.40 -1.55 -2.66
C LYS A 65 -10.33 -2.62 -3.73
N ARG A 66 -9.19 -2.71 -4.39
CA ARG A 66 -8.97 -3.74 -5.38
C ARG A 66 -8.11 -4.85 -4.82
N PHE A 67 -8.64 -6.05 -4.91
CA PHE A 67 -7.91 -7.27 -4.62
C PHE A 67 -7.42 -7.85 -5.93
N TRP A 68 -6.16 -8.29 -5.92
CA TRP A 68 -5.43 -8.85 -7.03
C TRP A 68 -5.07 -10.29 -6.71
N GLN A 69 -5.23 -11.15 -7.71
CA GLN A 69 -4.72 -12.52 -7.71
C GLN A 69 -3.88 -12.71 -8.97
N VAL A 70 -2.61 -13.01 -8.79
CA VAL A 70 -1.67 -13.19 -9.88
C VAL A 70 -1.12 -14.61 -9.78
N HIS A 71 -1.50 -15.45 -10.73
CA HIS A 71 -0.90 -16.77 -10.89
C HIS A 71 0.30 -16.63 -11.81
N VAL A 72 1.45 -17.09 -11.36
CA VAL A 72 2.73 -16.91 -12.04
C VAL A 72 3.30 -18.30 -12.32
N GLY A 73 3.58 -18.61 -13.59
CA GLY A 73 4.21 -19.85 -14.05
C GLY A 73 5.70 -19.94 -13.67
N VAL A 74 6.00 -19.61 -12.41
CA VAL A 74 7.30 -19.68 -11.76
C VAL A 74 7.13 -20.51 -10.51
N SER A 75 7.96 -21.54 -10.37
CA SER A 75 7.80 -22.54 -9.31
C SER A 75 7.83 -21.94 -7.91
N PHE A 76 6.90 -22.37 -7.07
CA PHE A 76 6.83 -22.00 -5.66
C PHE A 76 7.90 -22.75 -4.86
N ASN A 77 9.05 -22.11 -4.67
CA ASN A 77 10.18 -22.67 -3.90
C ASN A 77 9.98 -22.54 -2.39
N SER A 78 8.93 -23.14 -1.84
CA SER A 78 8.60 -23.09 -0.40
C SER A 78 8.59 -21.67 0.19
N GLY A 79 8.26 -20.68 -0.63
CA GLY A 79 8.17 -19.26 -0.24
C GLY A 79 9.47 -18.46 -0.29
N ASP A 80 10.62 -19.03 -0.68
CA ASP A 80 11.91 -18.32 -0.70
C ASP A 80 11.90 -17.07 -1.60
N GLY A 81 11.10 -17.06 -2.67
CA GLY A 81 10.93 -15.93 -3.58
C GLY A 81 9.97 -14.84 -3.07
N CYS A 82 9.12 -15.14 -2.10
CA CYS A 82 7.99 -14.29 -1.72
C CYS A 82 8.39 -12.96 -1.07
N LYS A 83 9.48 -12.96 -0.29
CA LYS A 83 9.97 -11.75 0.41
C LYS A 83 10.53 -10.70 -0.55
N PRO A 84 11.43 -11.07 -1.49
CA PRO A 84 11.85 -10.14 -2.55
C PRO A 84 10.68 -9.56 -3.33
N ILE A 85 9.71 -10.39 -3.73
CA ILE A 85 8.52 -9.92 -4.46
C ILE A 85 7.75 -8.90 -3.63
N LEU A 86 7.47 -9.18 -2.35
CA LEU A 86 6.80 -8.24 -1.46
C LEU A 86 7.55 -6.91 -1.35
N ALA A 87 8.88 -6.94 -1.23
CA ALA A 87 9.68 -5.72 -1.17
C ALA A 87 9.57 -4.90 -2.47
N THR A 88 9.59 -5.55 -3.64
CA THR A 88 9.34 -4.90 -4.94
C THR A 88 7.93 -4.33 -5.02
N MET A 89 6.92 -5.09 -4.60
CA MET A 89 5.54 -4.61 -4.59
C MET A 89 5.36 -3.43 -3.63
N LEU A 90 5.98 -3.43 -2.45
CA LEU A 90 5.97 -2.29 -1.53
C LEU A 90 6.66 -1.06 -2.12
N LYS A 91 7.76 -1.25 -2.86
CA LYS A 91 8.45 -0.17 -3.57
C LYS A 91 7.53 0.47 -4.63
N TRP A 92 6.88 -0.31 -5.50
CA TRP A 92 6.07 0.27 -6.58
C TRP A 92 4.65 0.62 -6.13
N ALA A 93 3.98 -0.27 -5.41
CA ALA A 93 2.62 -0.04 -4.93
C ALA A 93 2.56 0.89 -3.69
N GLY A 94 3.69 1.19 -3.04
CA GLY A 94 3.79 2.31 -2.12
C GLY A 94 3.43 3.64 -2.79
N ASN A 95 3.59 3.72 -4.12
CA ASN A 95 3.37 4.94 -4.89
C ASN A 95 1.91 5.21 -5.22
N VAL A 96 1.06 4.18 -5.16
CA VAL A 96 -0.39 4.32 -5.34
C VAL A 96 -1.11 4.76 -4.07
N GLY A 97 -0.36 5.06 -3.00
CA GLY A 97 -0.89 5.44 -1.70
C GLY A 97 -1.63 4.31 -0.98
N PHE A 98 -1.74 3.11 -1.57
CA PHE A 98 -2.44 1.96 -1.01
C PHE A 98 -1.89 0.63 -1.49
N PHE A 99 -0.99 0.04 -0.70
CA PHE A 99 -0.72 -1.39 -0.69
C PHE A 99 -0.91 -1.88 0.75
N MET A 100 -1.75 -2.89 0.95
CA MET A 100 -1.98 -3.45 2.29
C MET A 100 -1.04 -4.63 2.49
N GLU A 101 0.11 -4.42 3.14
CA GLU A 101 1.08 -5.49 3.43
C GLU A 101 0.43 -6.68 4.14
N SER A 102 -0.50 -6.42 5.07
CA SER A 102 -1.25 -7.46 5.80
C SER A 102 -2.16 -8.33 4.92
N SER A 103 -2.41 -7.93 3.68
CA SER A 103 -3.21 -8.68 2.70
C SER A 103 -2.36 -9.47 1.71
N TYR A 104 -1.03 -9.28 1.71
CA TYR A 104 -0.14 -9.98 0.80
C TYR A 104 0.03 -11.44 1.22
N LEU A 105 -0.33 -12.34 0.32
CA LEU A 105 -0.14 -13.77 0.41
C LEU A 105 0.64 -14.22 -0.82
N CYS A 106 1.59 -15.11 -0.60
CA CYS A 106 2.39 -15.73 -1.64
C CYS A 106 2.47 -17.22 -1.31
N GLU A 107 1.76 -18.03 -2.10
CA GLU A 107 1.47 -19.43 -1.82
C GLU A 107 1.72 -20.30 -3.05
N ASP A 108 1.72 -21.61 -2.84
CA ASP A 108 1.61 -22.60 -3.92
C ASP A 108 0.18 -22.54 -4.50
N ASP A 109 0.07 -22.44 -5.82
CA ASP A 109 -1.21 -22.41 -6.52
C ASP A 109 -1.94 -23.77 -6.52
N GLY A 110 -1.26 -24.84 -6.10
CA GLY A 110 -1.73 -26.23 -6.09
C GLY A 110 -1.14 -27.09 -7.20
N PHE A 111 -0.40 -26.48 -8.13
CA PHE A 111 0.31 -27.12 -9.23
C PHE A 111 1.84 -26.97 -9.11
N GLY A 112 2.33 -26.37 -8.02
CA GLY A 112 3.74 -26.13 -7.78
C GLY A 112 4.23 -24.76 -8.27
N ASP A 113 3.32 -23.90 -8.75
CA ASP A 113 3.60 -22.55 -9.23
C ASP A 113 3.19 -21.50 -8.18
N THR A 114 3.59 -20.24 -8.41
CA THR A 114 3.42 -19.17 -7.42
C THR A 114 2.08 -18.45 -7.60
N LEU A 115 1.28 -18.41 -6.53
CA LEU A 115 0.08 -17.61 -6.43
C LEU A 115 0.32 -16.40 -5.53
N LEU A 116 0.20 -15.20 -6.07
CA LEU A 116 0.17 -13.95 -5.31
C LEU A 116 -1.27 -13.50 -5.09
N SER A 117 -1.58 -13.06 -3.88
CA SER A 117 -2.84 -12.39 -3.55
C SER A 117 -2.56 -11.15 -2.73
N PHE A 118 -3.09 -9.99 -3.10
CA PHE A 118 -2.85 -8.76 -2.36
C PHE A 118 -3.93 -7.70 -2.65
N VAL A 119 -4.11 -6.77 -1.73
CA VAL A 119 -4.94 -5.59 -1.90
C VAL A 119 -4.06 -4.40 -2.20
N ALA A 120 -4.28 -3.80 -3.36
CA ALA A 120 -3.58 -2.60 -3.77
C ALA A 120 -4.42 -1.73 -4.69
N GLY A 121 -4.25 -0.42 -4.57
CA GLY A 121 -5.01 0.55 -5.34
C GLY A 121 -6.41 0.84 -4.80
N ASP A 122 -7.10 1.74 -5.48
CA ASP A 122 -8.52 2.01 -5.25
C ASP A 122 -9.43 1.23 -6.21
N ALA A 123 -10.72 1.18 -5.89
CA ALA A 123 -11.70 0.59 -6.80
C ALA A 123 -12.16 1.51 -7.94
N ARG A 124 -11.82 2.80 -7.90
CA ARG A 124 -12.27 3.81 -8.87
C ARG A 124 -11.36 3.88 -10.10
N HIS A 125 -10.30 3.08 -10.14
CA HIS A 125 -9.42 2.89 -11.29
C HIS A 125 -8.74 4.19 -11.71
N THR A 126 -7.52 4.41 -11.23
CA THR A 126 -6.61 5.33 -11.93
C THR A 126 -5.67 4.51 -12.79
N GLU A 127 -5.48 4.92 -14.04
CA GLU A 127 -4.47 4.37 -14.96
C GLU A 127 -3.10 4.29 -14.28
N GLU A 128 -2.78 5.35 -13.53
CA GLU A 128 -1.63 5.44 -12.64
C GLU A 128 -1.55 4.26 -11.66
N THR A 129 -2.64 3.92 -10.96
CA THR A 129 -2.63 2.78 -10.02
C THR A 129 -2.31 1.46 -10.68
N ASN A 130 -2.84 1.25 -11.87
CA ASN A 130 -2.60 0.04 -12.64
C ASN A 130 -1.13 -0.04 -13.10
N GLU A 131 -0.56 1.09 -13.55
CA GLU A 131 0.84 1.18 -13.98
C GLU A 131 1.80 0.76 -12.87
N TRP A 132 1.64 1.26 -11.65
CA TRP A 132 2.51 0.90 -10.52
C TRP A 132 2.44 -0.59 -10.14
N ILE A 133 1.26 -1.22 -10.22
CA ILE A 133 1.14 -2.67 -9.98
C ILE A 133 1.84 -3.46 -11.07
N ILE A 134 1.65 -3.06 -12.33
CA ILE A 134 2.31 -3.69 -13.48
C ILE A 134 3.83 -3.55 -13.38
N GLU A 135 4.35 -2.37 -13.05
CA GLU A 135 5.79 -2.13 -12.88
C GLU A 135 6.38 -2.95 -11.73
N GLY A 136 5.66 -3.07 -10.61
CA GLY A 136 6.06 -3.94 -9.50
C GLY A 136 6.16 -5.41 -9.88
N LEU A 137 5.14 -5.91 -10.60
CA LEU A 137 5.13 -7.29 -11.11
C LEU A 137 6.23 -7.50 -12.17
N GLN A 138 6.44 -6.53 -13.05
CA GLN A 138 7.45 -6.57 -14.10
C GLN A 138 8.88 -6.59 -13.54
N GLU A 139 9.17 -5.82 -12.49
CA GLU A 139 10.47 -5.86 -11.81
C GLU A 139 10.66 -7.16 -11.00
N ALA A 140 9.60 -7.67 -10.38
CA ALA A 140 9.65 -8.92 -9.61
C ALA A 140 9.84 -10.15 -10.51
N TYR A 141 9.29 -10.12 -11.72
CA TYR A 141 9.33 -11.22 -12.70
C TYR A 141 9.74 -10.69 -14.08
N PRO A 142 11.03 -10.38 -14.28
CA PRO A 142 11.51 -9.74 -15.52
C PRO A 142 11.39 -10.62 -16.77
N MET A 143 11.14 -11.93 -16.61
CA MET A 143 10.91 -12.86 -17.73
C MET A 143 9.47 -12.82 -18.26
N ILE A 144 8.52 -12.28 -17.47
CA ILE A 144 7.09 -12.24 -17.82
C ILE A 144 6.77 -10.85 -18.34
N LEU A 145 6.17 -10.75 -19.51
CA LEU A 145 5.88 -9.48 -20.17
C LEU A 145 4.54 -8.90 -19.72
N PHE A 146 4.40 -8.54 -18.44
CA PHE A 146 3.13 -8.04 -17.89
C PHE A 146 2.56 -6.86 -18.69
N LYS A 147 3.43 -5.92 -19.08
CA LYS A 147 3.03 -4.73 -19.83
C LYS A 147 2.68 -5.05 -21.29
N ASP A 148 3.53 -5.82 -21.98
CA ASP A 148 3.36 -6.07 -23.42
C ASP A 148 2.25 -7.09 -23.71
N ASP A 149 2.07 -8.09 -22.84
CA ASP A 149 1.00 -9.09 -22.95
C ASP A 149 -0.31 -8.63 -22.30
N HIS A 150 -0.37 -7.38 -21.83
CA HIS A 150 -1.52 -6.80 -21.13
C HIS A 150 -2.01 -7.63 -19.93
N ILE A 151 -1.09 -8.34 -19.25
CA ILE A 151 -1.40 -9.12 -18.04
C ILE A 151 -1.58 -8.17 -16.87
N CYS A 152 -2.62 -8.40 -16.06
CA CYS A 152 -3.02 -7.52 -14.97
C CYS A 152 -3.45 -6.11 -15.41
N VAL A 153 -3.54 -5.81 -16.70
CA VAL A 153 -4.09 -4.54 -17.16
C VAL A 153 -5.60 -4.53 -16.91
N ILE A 154 -6.05 -3.61 -16.06
CA ILE A 154 -7.47 -3.35 -15.88
C ILE A 154 -7.85 -2.20 -16.79
N GLU A 155 -8.62 -2.51 -17.82
CA GLU A 155 -9.23 -1.49 -18.65
C GLU A 155 -10.22 -0.67 -17.79
N PRO A 156 -10.23 0.67 -17.93
CA PRO A 156 -11.25 1.49 -17.28
C PRO A 156 -12.61 0.99 -17.76
N ALA A 157 -13.50 0.65 -16.82
CA ALA A 157 -14.80 0.13 -17.19
C ALA A 157 -15.54 1.18 -18.05
N GLU A 158 -15.76 0.88 -19.33
CA GLU A 158 -16.50 1.73 -20.23
C GLU A 158 -17.88 2.03 -19.61
N GLY A 159 -18.12 3.28 -19.21
CA GLY A 159 -19.41 3.70 -18.65
C GLY A 159 -19.47 3.88 -17.12
N LEU A 160 -18.42 3.55 -16.36
CA LEU A 160 -18.18 4.24 -15.10
C LEU A 160 -17.62 5.61 -15.45
N VAL A 161 -18.53 6.51 -15.84
CA VAL A 161 -18.28 7.94 -15.94
C VAL A 161 -17.49 8.30 -14.70
N GLU A 162 -16.22 8.71 -14.85
CA GLU A 162 -15.52 9.48 -13.83
C GLU A 162 -16.58 10.44 -13.31
N ASP A 163 -17.04 10.24 -12.08
CA ASP A 163 -18.05 11.11 -11.53
C ASP A 163 -17.36 12.47 -11.39
N LYS A 164 -17.48 13.29 -12.44
CA LYS A 164 -16.91 14.63 -12.56
C LYS A 164 -17.42 15.55 -11.44
N ARG A 165 -18.30 15.05 -10.57
CA ARG A 165 -18.85 15.71 -9.39
C ARG A 165 -18.12 15.36 -8.08
N SER A 166 -17.20 14.41 -8.05
CA SER A 166 -16.68 13.89 -6.76
C SER A 166 -15.17 13.84 -6.62
N THR A 167 -14.40 14.07 -7.68
CA THR A 167 -12.97 14.38 -7.57
C THR A 167 -12.80 15.85 -7.97
N PRO A 168 -12.32 16.73 -7.08
CA PRO A 168 -11.91 18.07 -7.47
C PRO A 168 -10.85 17.93 -8.58
N THR A 169 -11.27 18.11 -9.83
CA THR A 169 -10.39 18.19 -11.01
C THR A 169 -9.55 19.46 -11.01
N HIS A 170 -9.59 20.24 -9.93
CA HIS A 170 -8.49 21.14 -9.58
C HIS A 170 -7.31 20.33 -9.04
N ARG A 171 -6.76 19.40 -9.84
CA ARG A 171 -5.35 18.99 -9.70
C ARG A 171 -4.54 20.23 -10.07
N LYS A 172 -4.34 21.15 -9.12
CA LYS A 172 -3.47 22.29 -9.32
C LYS A 172 -2.06 21.74 -9.29
N ARG A 173 -1.58 21.31 -10.46
CA ARG A 173 -0.18 20.94 -10.61
C ARG A 173 0.63 22.16 -10.20
N LEU A 174 1.51 21.99 -9.23
CA LEU A 174 2.44 23.04 -8.83
C LEU A 174 3.16 23.52 -10.09
N GLU A 175 3.11 24.83 -10.35
CA GLU A 175 3.82 25.45 -11.46
C GLU A 175 5.34 25.46 -11.20
N SER A 176 5.75 25.24 -9.94
CA SER A 176 7.15 25.17 -9.53
C SER A 176 7.30 24.27 -8.30
N PRO A 177 8.44 23.55 -8.16
CA PRO A 177 8.69 22.70 -7.00
C PRO A 177 8.62 23.50 -5.70
N ILE A 178 8.09 22.89 -4.64
CA ILE A 178 8.13 23.49 -3.30
C ILE A 178 9.56 23.44 -2.77
N GLU A 179 10.03 24.57 -2.24
CA GLU A 179 11.34 24.67 -1.60
C GLU A 179 11.45 23.72 -0.40
N ALA A 180 12.65 23.19 -0.17
CA ALA A 180 12.89 22.30 0.96
C ALA A 180 12.45 22.95 2.29
N ASN A 181 11.69 22.21 3.10
CA ASN A 181 11.13 22.68 4.38
C ASN A 181 10.10 23.82 4.25
N ALA A 182 9.50 24.01 3.08
CA ALA A 182 8.31 24.83 2.91
C ALA A 182 7.07 23.94 2.71
N GLY A 183 5.90 24.52 2.93
CA GLY A 183 4.61 23.89 2.66
C GLY A 183 3.65 24.86 1.98
N THR A 184 2.69 24.32 1.26
CA THR A 184 1.51 25.08 0.83
C THR A 184 0.28 24.21 1.03
N CYS A 185 -0.82 24.88 1.33
CA CYS A 185 -2.12 24.28 1.47
C CYS A 185 -3.07 24.90 0.46
N ALA A 186 -3.89 24.07 -0.17
CA ALA A 186 -5.09 24.49 -0.86
C ALA A 186 -6.27 23.73 -0.25
N ASN A 187 -7.38 24.41 -0.06
CA ASN A 187 -8.62 23.80 0.38
C ASN A 187 -9.74 24.07 -0.64
N HIS A 188 -10.67 23.12 -0.76
CA HIS A 188 -11.85 23.22 -1.58
C HIS A 188 -13.08 22.82 -0.79
N VAL A 189 -14.02 23.75 -0.68
CA VAL A 189 -15.31 23.53 -0.04
C VAL A 189 -16.26 22.96 -1.10
N TYR A 190 -16.83 21.78 -0.84
CA TYR A 190 -17.86 21.23 -1.71
C TYR A 190 -19.17 22.01 -1.56
N GLU A 191 -19.71 22.52 -2.67
CA GLU A 191 -21.01 23.25 -2.71
C GLU A 191 -22.24 22.31 -2.71
N ASP A 192 -22.02 21.01 -2.70
CA ASP A 192 -23.07 19.99 -2.84
C ASP A 192 -23.85 19.68 -1.56
N GLY A 193 -23.66 20.49 -0.51
CA GLY A 193 -24.30 20.31 0.79
C GLY A 193 -23.71 19.17 1.63
N ARG A 194 -22.65 18.49 1.16
CA ARG A 194 -21.85 17.63 2.03
C ARG A 194 -21.07 18.52 3.00
N ASN A 195 -21.13 18.21 4.29
CA ASN A 195 -20.33 18.89 5.33
C ASN A 195 -18.86 18.45 5.25
N ARG A 196 -18.22 18.66 4.10
CA ARG A 196 -16.86 18.20 3.81
C ARG A 196 -16.06 19.29 3.14
N GLU A 197 -14.76 19.28 3.40
CA GLU A 197 -13.79 20.17 2.79
C GLU A 197 -12.59 19.34 2.36
N ALA A 198 -12.21 19.41 1.09
CA ALA A 198 -11.02 18.77 0.57
C ALA A 198 -9.81 19.66 0.84
N TYR A 199 -8.73 19.06 1.29
CA TYR A 199 -7.43 19.66 1.50
C TYR A 199 -6.44 19.02 0.55
N GLU A 200 -5.54 19.84 0.04
CA GLU A 200 -4.42 19.43 -0.79
C GLU A 200 -3.17 20.13 -0.27
N ILE A 201 -2.37 19.37 0.47
CA ILE A 201 -1.13 19.86 1.07
C ILE A 201 0.02 19.44 0.19
N PHE A 202 0.94 20.35 -0.10
CA PHE A 202 2.21 20.03 -0.72
C PHE A 202 3.34 20.48 0.21
N ILE A 203 4.37 19.66 0.32
CA ILE A 203 5.44 19.85 1.30
C ILE A 203 6.75 19.60 0.58
N GLY A 204 7.72 20.51 0.72
CA GLY A 204 9.09 20.36 0.23
C GLY A 204 9.89 19.34 1.03
N TRP A 205 9.27 18.20 1.32
CA TRP A 205 9.88 17.02 1.87
C TRP A 205 9.95 15.98 0.76
N PRO A 206 11.13 15.37 0.52
CA PRO A 206 11.27 14.35 -0.50
C PRO A 206 10.23 13.26 -0.30
N TRP A 207 9.48 12.97 -1.36
CA TRP A 207 8.59 11.84 -1.32
C TRP A 207 9.42 10.56 -1.38
N ASN A 208 9.29 9.75 -0.34
CA ASN A 208 10.01 8.50 -0.21
C ASN A 208 9.03 7.33 -0.26
N TYR A 209 8.33 7.15 -1.39
CA TYR A 209 7.41 6.02 -1.58
C TYR A 209 6.38 5.88 -0.44
N GLY A 210 5.89 7.01 0.08
CA GLY A 210 4.97 7.07 1.22
C GLY A 210 5.60 6.90 2.62
N TYR A 211 6.88 6.55 2.74
CA TYR A 211 7.58 6.50 4.02
C TYR A 211 7.58 7.88 4.69
N GLY A 212 7.11 7.93 5.95
CA GLY A 212 7.00 9.16 6.73
C GLY A 212 5.60 9.79 6.74
N CYS A 213 4.68 9.31 5.89
CA CYS A 213 3.30 9.81 5.87
C CYS A 213 2.39 9.22 6.95
N GLU A 214 2.72 8.04 7.49
CA GLU A 214 1.95 7.42 8.57
C GLU A 214 2.00 8.22 9.89
N PRO A 215 3.17 8.68 10.39
CA PRO A 215 3.24 9.58 11.54
C PRO A 215 2.39 10.86 11.36
N VAL A 216 2.35 11.39 10.14
CA VAL A 216 1.61 12.60 9.79
C VAL A 216 0.12 12.33 9.84
N ARG A 217 -0.33 11.26 9.18
CA ARG A 217 -1.70 10.77 9.25
C ARG A 217 -2.16 10.57 10.69
N ASN A 218 -1.34 9.91 11.51
CA ASN A 218 -1.66 9.65 12.92
C ASN A 218 -1.76 10.94 13.74
N THR A 219 -0.89 11.91 13.47
CA THR A 219 -0.95 13.24 14.08
C THR A 219 -2.26 13.93 13.72
N LEU A 220 -2.60 13.98 12.43
CA LEU A 220 -3.84 14.60 11.96
C LEU A 220 -5.10 13.94 12.55
N HIS A 221 -5.16 12.60 12.57
CA HIS A 221 -6.27 11.88 13.21
C HIS A 221 -6.33 12.08 14.73
N SER A 222 -5.20 12.32 15.39
CA SER A 222 -5.17 12.60 16.84
C SER A 222 -5.59 14.04 17.15
N SER A 223 -5.31 14.97 16.25
CA SER A 223 -5.65 16.40 16.39
C SER A 223 -7.06 16.74 15.90
N ILE A 224 -7.67 15.91 15.06
CA ILE A 224 -8.98 16.15 14.47
C ILE A 224 -9.92 15.00 14.88
N PRO A 225 -10.94 15.26 15.73
CA PRO A 225 -11.82 14.22 16.28
C PRO A 225 -12.46 13.34 15.22
N ALA A 226 -12.56 12.03 15.47
CA ALA A 226 -13.17 11.09 14.54
C ALA A 226 -14.66 11.44 14.24
N PRO A 227 -15.14 11.32 12.99
CA PRO A 227 -14.48 10.75 11.80
C PRO A 227 -13.69 11.79 10.97
N GLY A 228 -13.17 12.84 11.61
CA GLY A 228 -12.85 14.12 10.99
C GLY A 228 -11.80 14.16 9.90
N ILE A 229 -10.96 13.13 9.71
CA ILE A 229 -10.14 12.97 8.49
C ILE A 229 -10.69 11.80 7.67
N MET A 230 -11.03 12.06 6.42
CA MET A 230 -11.50 11.11 5.42
C MET A 230 -10.60 11.17 4.19
N GLU A 231 -10.68 10.14 3.32
CA GLU A 231 -10.03 10.14 2.00
C GLU A 231 -8.56 10.62 2.00
N TRP A 232 -7.77 10.17 2.98
CA TRP A 232 -6.36 10.51 3.11
C TRP A 232 -5.48 9.74 2.11
N TYR A 233 -4.59 10.45 1.42
CA TYR A 233 -3.55 9.88 0.58
C TYR A 233 -2.20 10.53 0.86
N CYS A 234 -1.12 9.86 0.46
CA CYS A 234 0.23 10.41 0.43
C CYS A 234 0.88 10.02 -0.90
N LEU A 235 1.22 11.02 -1.70
CA LEU A 235 1.56 10.90 -3.11
C LEU A 235 2.80 11.73 -3.44
N ASP A 236 3.40 11.47 -4.59
CA ASP A 236 4.38 12.39 -5.22
C ASP A 236 3.63 13.62 -5.76
N ASP A 237 4.21 14.81 -5.60
CA ASP A 237 3.71 16.04 -6.23
C ASP A 237 4.10 16.16 -7.73
N GLY A 238 4.88 15.21 -8.24
CA GLY A 238 5.40 15.16 -9.61
C GLY A 238 6.71 15.93 -9.78
N SER A 239 7.27 16.46 -8.68
CA SER A 239 8.59 17.08 -8.58
C SER A 239 9.50 16.35 -7.59
N GLY A 240 9.09 15.17 -7.10
CA GLY A 240 9.82 14.38 -6.11
C GLY A 240 9.58 14.80 -4.66
N ASN A 241 8.57 15.63 -4.41
CA ASN A 241 8.16 16.08 -3.08
C ASN A 241 6.81 15.47 -2.67
N THR A 242 6.44 15.62 -1.40
CA THR A 242 5.25 14.97 -0.83
C THR A 242 3.98 15.81 -1.05
N ARG A 243 2.93 15.16 -1.53
CA ARG A 243 1.56 15.68 -1.66
C ARG A 243 0.57 14.88 -0.81
N LEU A 244 -0.27 15.54 -0.03
CA LEU A 244 -1.22 14.95 0.90
C LEU A 244 -2.63 15.47 0.63
N PRO A 245 -3.42 14.81 -0.23
CA PRO A 245 -4.83 15.11 -0.36
C PRO A 245 -5.62 14.38 0.72
N PHE A 246 -6.58 15.07 1.33
CA PHE A 246 -7.52 14.49 2.29
C PHE A 246 -8.82 15.29 2.38
N GLU A 247 -9.86 14.71 2.97
CA GLU A 247 -11.11 15.41 3.27
C GLU A 247 -11.27 15.58 4.77
N VAL A 248 -11.84 16.71 5.19
CA VAL A 248 -12.23 16.96 6.58
C VAL A 248 -13.72 17.18 6.68
N ASN A 249 -14.35 16.60 7.71
CA ASN A 249 -15.74 16.90 8.01
C ASN A 249 -15.84 18.30 8.66
N ARG A 250 -16.57 19.21 8.02
CA ARG A 250 -16.69 20.63 8.45
C ARG A 250 -17.20 20.80 9.87
N ILE A 251 -17.99 19.85 10.37
CA ILE A 251 -18.49 19.86 11.77
C ILE A 251 -17.33 19.84 12.78
N HIS A 252 -16.17 19.30 12.40
CA HIS A 252 -14.99 19.16 13.25
C HIS A 252 -13.87 20.13 12.89
N GLN A 253 -14.07 21.01 11.89
CA GLN A 253 -13.05 21.93 11.41
C GLN A 253 -12.73 23.03 12.44
N ASP A 254 -13.74 23.50 13.17
CA ASP A 254 -13.57 24.48 14.25
C ASP A 254 -12.88 23.87 15.49
N GLU A 255 -12.92 22.55 15.64
CA GLU A 255 -12.37 21.82 16.79
C GLU A 255 -10.92 21.35 16.55
N GLY A 256 -10.50 21.21 15.28
CA GLY A 256 -9.16 20.77 14.89
C GLY A 256 -8.53 21.73 13.88
N ARG A 257 -7.60 22.59 14.34
CA ARG A 257 -6.87 23.49 13.45
C ARG A 257 -5.89 22.67 12.61
N ILE A 258 -6.25 22.42 11.35
CA ILE A 258 -5.40 21.67 10.40
C ILE A 258 -3.98 22.26 10.32
N ASP A 259 -3.85 23.59 10.38
CA ASP A 259 -2.54 24.26 10.47
C ASP A 259 -1.72 23.82 11.69
N GLU A 260 -2.35 23.66 12.86
CA GLU A 260 -1.66 23.21 14.08
C GLU A 260 -1.29 21.74 13.98
N ALA A 261 -2.20 20.91 13.48
CA ALA A 261 -1.94 19.49 13.26
C ALA A 261 -0.79 19.27 12.25
N LEU A 262 -0.76 20.06 11.17
CA LEU A 262 0.32 20.06 10.19
C LEU A 262 1.63 20.59 10.79
N ALA A 263 1.60 21.61 11.64
CA ALA A 263 2.78 22.12 12.33
C ALA A 263 3.37 21.09 13.32
N ILE A 264 2.53 20.28 13.96
CA ILE A 264 2.97 19.16 14.81
C ILE A 264 3.55 18.03 13.96
N ALA A 265 2.89 17.70 12.84
CA ALA A 265 3.31 16.62 11.94
C ALA A 265 4.61 16.96 11.19
N TYR A 266 4.84 18.23 10.89
CA TYR A 266 5.98 18.74 10.14
C TYR A 266 6.68 19.89 10.88
N PRO A 267 7.33 19.60 12.02
CA PRO A 267 7.98 20.64 12.82
C PRO A 267 9.15 21.32 12.09
N ASP A 268 9.73 20.65 11.09
CA ASP A 268 10.81 21.19 10.28
C ASP A 268 10.32 22.12 9.16
N VAL A 269 9.03 22.16 8.84
CA VAL A 269 8.47 23.08 7.83
C VAL A 269 8.41 24.49 8.41
N LYS A 270 9.28 25.37 7.90
CA LYS A 270 9.52 26.72 8.47
C LYS A 270 8.62 27.79 7.89
N SER A 271 8.06 27.56 6.71
CA SER A 271 7.23 28.53 6.01
C SER A 271 6.06 27.85 5.30
N TRP A 272 4.87 28.40 5.52
CA TRP A 272 3.66 28.04 4.78
C TRP A 272 3.34 29.18 3.82
N VAL A 273 3.54 28.94 2.51
CA VAL A 273 3.33 29.96 1.46
C VAL A 273 1.85 30.34 1.38
N HIS A 274 0.99 29.34 1.51
CA HIS A 274 -0.45 29.48 1.74
C HIS A 274 -0.82 28.59 2.93
N PRO A 275 -1.06 29.14 4.14
CA PRO A 275 -1.59 28.35 5.24
C PRO A 275 -2.98 27.81 4.87
N CYS A 276 -3.46 26.73 5.50
CA CYS A 276 -4.80 26.19 5.22
C CYS A 276 -5.94 27.12 5.65
N ARG A 277 -5.60 28.25 6.27
CA ARG A 277 -6.50 29.34 6.58
C ARG A 277 -6.68 30.26 5.39
N ASP A 278 -7.76 30.05 4.64
CA ASP A 278 -8.32 31.08 3.77
C ASP A 278 -9.78 31.38 4.15
N GLY A 279 -10.01 32.58 4.71
CA GLY A 279 -11.09 33.42 4.17
C GLY A 279 -12.44 33.56 4.88
N HIS A 280 -12.67 33.03 6.07
CA HIS A 280 -13.86 33.40 6.86
C HIS A 280 -13.46 33.91 8.25
N GLY A 281 -13.10 35.20 8.30
CA GLY A 281 -13.31 36.02 9.49
C GLY A 281 -14.76 36.48 9.57
#